data_AF-A0A961ZYS6-F1
#
_entry.id   AF-A0A961ZYS6-F1
#
_cell.length_a   1.000
_cell.length_b   1.000
_cell.length_c   1.000
_cell.angle_alpha   90.00
_cell.angle_beta   90.00
_cell.angle_gamma   90.00
#
_symmetry.space_group_name_H-M   'P 1'
#
loop_
_entity.id
_entity.type
_entity.pdbx_description
1 polymer ?
#
loop_
_entity_poly.entity_id
_entity_poly.type
_entity_poly.pdbx_seq_one_letter_code
_entity_poly.pdbx_strand_id
1 'polypeptide(L)'
;MIKRLILAAAVTVALAGASFAQDKPAEADAAAAPADPVVEECLQKAFDLAQTAEKKTLDDADLDKLEKMLGEMETHCDAKETAEADKIGGEIQAMLDSKQ
;
A
#
# COMPACT_ATOMS: atom_id res chain seq x y z
N MET A 1 9.46 7.92 43.07
CA MET A 1 8.47 7.57 44.11
C MET A 1 7.09 8.04 43.65
N ILE A 2 6.05 7.34 44.10
CA ILE A 2 4.62 7.56 43.81
C ILE A 2 4.12 6.80 42.56
N LYS A 3 3.08 5.98 42.58
CA LYS A 3 2.56 4.96 43.51
C LYS A 3 1.40 4.33 42.73
N ARG A 4 1.39 3.01 42.67
CA ARG A 4 0.38 2.18 42.02
C ARG A 4 -1.03 2.63 42.40
N LEU A 5 -1.92 2.77 41.42
CA LEU A 5 -3.36 2.58 41.62
C LEU A 5 -3.91 1.72 40.48
N ILE A 6 -4.15 0.48 40.83
CA ILE A 6 -5.03 -0.46 40.14
C ILE A 6 -6.45 -0.06 40.52
N LEU A 7 -7.33 0.10 39.53
CA LEU A 7 -8.76 -0.06 39.73
C LEU A 7 -9.34 -0.82 38.54
N ALA A 8 -9.58 -2.10 38.78
CA ALA A 8 -10.48 -2.90 37.97
C ALA A 8 -11.92 -2.47 38.27
N ALA A 9 -12.69 -2.17 37.22
CA ALA A 9 -14.15 -2.16 37.29
C ALA A 9 -14.64 -2.92 36.06
N ALA A 10 -14.79 -4.23 36.23
CA ALA A 10 -15.64 -5.01 35.36
C ALA A 10 -17.08 -4.51 35.53
N VAL A 11 -17.64 -3.93 34.47
CA VAL A 11 -19.09 -3.78 34.33
C VAL A 11 -19.45 -4.42 33.00
N THR A 12 -19.74 -5.71 33.08
CA THR A 12 -20.52 -6.43 32.08
C THR A 12 -21.92 -5.81 32.03
N VAL A 13 -22.23 -5.10 30.94
CA VAL A 13 -23.61 -4.88 30.51
C VAL A 13 -23.73 -5.41 29.10
N ALA A 14 -24.21 -6.65 29.02
CA ALA A 14 -24.85 -7.17 27.82
C ALA A 14 -26.28 -6.64 27.80
N LEU A 15 -26.58 -5.67 26.93
CA LEU A 15 -27.93 -5.44 26.46
C LEU A 15 -27.92 -5.42 24.93
N ALA A 16 -28.43 -6.51 24.36
CA ALA A 16 -28.93 -6.55 22.99
C ALA A 16 -30.19 -5.67 22.90
N GLY A 17 -30.31 -4.89 21.84
CA GLY A 17 -31.53 -4.13 21.52
C GLY A 17 -31.22 -2.77 20.88
N ALA A 18 -31.52 -2.67 19.59
CA ALA A 18 -31.19 -1.57 18.69
C ALA A 18 -31.73 -0.18 19.11
N SER A 19 -30.95 0.87 18.79
CA SER A 19 -31.35 2.05 17.99
C SER A 19 -30.77 3.39 18.47
N PHE A 20 -29.79 3.86 17.69
CA PHE A 20 -29.36 5.24 17.38
C PHE A 20 -28.76 6.17 18.45
N ALA A 21 -27.69 6.84 17.99
CA ALA A 21 -27.03 8.05 18.49
C ALA A 21 -25.94 7.89 19.57
N GLN A 22 -24.70 7.70 19.12
CA GLN A 22 -23.61 8.59 19.54
C GLN A 22 -22.44 8.55 18.54
N ASP A 23 -22.26 9.68 17.87
CA ASP A 23 -21.06 10.21 17.22
C ASP A 23 -19.74 9.46 17.48
N LYS A 24 -19.32 8.75 16.43
CA LYS A 24 -17.95 8.85 15.94
C LYS A 24 -18.05 8.56 14.44
N PRO A 25 -17.56 9.44 13.54
CA PRO A 25 -17.30 8.99 12.19
C PRO A 25 -16.16 7.98 12.33
N ALA A 26 -16.53 6.70 12.45
CA ALA A 26 -15.69 5.64 11.95
C ALA A 26 -15.52 6.00 10.48
N GLU A 27 -14.31 6.46 10.15
CA GLU A 27 -13.83 6.57 8.79
C GLU A 27 -14.30 5.32 8.07
N ALA A 28 -15.05 5.54 7.00
CA ALA A 28 -15.79 4.52 6.31
C ALA A 28 -14.90 3.30 6.14
N ASP A 29 -15.38 2.16 6.66
CA ASP A 29 -15.18 0.89 5.99
C ASP A 29 -15.77 1.10 4.58
N ALA A 30 -14.98 1.76 3.72
CA ALA A 30 -15.17 1.74 2.31
C ALA A 30 -14.98 0.26 2.01
N ALA A 31 -16.09 -0.46 1.93
CA ALA A 31 -16.13 -1.79 1.36
C ALA A 31 -15.34 -1.68 0.06
N ALA A 32 -14.07 -2.08 0.11
CA ALA A 32 -13.17 -1.95 -1.00
C ALA A 32 -13.87 -2.68 -2.12
N ALA A 33 -14.19 -1.96 -3.20
CA ALA A 33 -14.66 -2.62 -4.40
C ALA A 33 -13.66 -3.76 -4.67
N PRO A 34 -14.12 -4.97 -5.03
CA PRO A 34 -13.21 -6.06 -5.30
C PRO A 34 -12.16 -5.54 -6.28
N ALA A 35 -10.89 -5.62 -5.86
CA ALA A 35 -9.80 -5.09 -6.66
C ALA A 35 -9.84 -5.74 -8.04
N ASP A 36 -9.67 -4.94 -9.08
CA ASP A 36 -9.66 -5.45 -10.45
C ASP A 36 -8.41 -6.33 -10.57
N PRO A 37 -8.54 -7.63 -10.90
CA PRO A 37 -7.41 -8.54 -10.93
C PRO A 37 -6.32 -8.10 -11.92
N VAL A 38 -6.68 -7.36 -12.98
CA VAL A 38 -5.71 -6.80 -13.94
C VAL A 38 -4.88 -5.70 -13.29
N VAL A 39 -5.51 -4.87 -12.45
CA VAL A 39 -4.82 -3.80 -11.72
C VAL A 39 -3.91 -4.42 -10.65
N GLU A 40 -4.40 -5.40 -9.91
CA GLU A 40 -3.60 -6.12 -8.90
C GLU A 40 -2.37 -6.79 -9.51
N GLU A 41 -2.53 -7.50 -10.64
CA GLU A 41 -1.40 -8.11 -11.35
C GLU A 41 -0.38 -7.06 -11.82
N CYS A 42 -0.85 -5.88 -12.23
CA CYS A 42 0.01 -4.77 -12.64
C CYS A 42 0.79 -4.18 -11.46
N LEU A 43 0.11 -3.88 -10.35
CA LEU A 43 0.73 -3.36 -9.14
C LEU A 43 1.69 -4.38 -8.49
N GLN A 44 1.38 -5.67 -8.57
CA GLN A 44 2.28 -6.72 -8.11
C GLN A 44 3.60 -6.71 -8.88
N LYS A 45 3.59 -6.48 -10.20
CA LYS A 45 4.83 -6.33 -10.98
C LYS A 45 5.66 -5.12 -10.51
N ALA A 46 5.01 -3.98 -10.25
CA ALA A 46 5.70 -2.78 -9.74
C ALA A 46 6.36 -3.08 -8.39
N PHE A 47 5.64 -3.78 -7.49
CA PHE A 47 6.18 -4.21 -6.20
C PHE A 47 7.37 -5.18 -6.33
N ASP A 48 7.30 -6.15 -7.25
CA ASP A 48 8.39 -7.10 -7.49
C ASP A 48 9.65 -6.41 -8.05
N LEU A 49 9.48 -5.38 -8.89
CA LEU A 49 10.57 -4.54 -9.38
C LEU A 49 11.22 -3.74 -8.24
N ALA A 50 10.41 -3.16 -7.35
CA ALA A 50 10.91 -2.47 -6.16
C ALA A 50 11.70 -3.41 -5.23
N GLN A 51 11.18 -4.61 -4.94
CA GLN A 51 11.91 -5.62 -4.16
C GLN A 51 13.21 -6.09 -4.83
N THR A 52 13.23 -6.14 -6.17
CA THR A 52 14.44 -6.45 -6.92
C THR A 52 15.47 -5.33 -6.76
N ALA A 53 15.03 -4.07 -6.80
CA ALA A 53 15.87 -2.92 -6.60
C ALA A 53 16.47 -2.83 -5.19
N GLU A 54 15.73 -3.21 -4.14
CA GLU A 54 16.26 -3.27 -2.76
C GLU A 54 17.46 -4.21 -2.62
N LYS A 55 17.58 -5.21 -3.50
CA LYS A 55 18.71 -6.15 -3.53
C LYS A 55 19.88 -5.64 -4.35
N LYS A 56 19.74 -4.50 -5.02
CA LYS A 56 20.77 -3.84 -5.83
C LYS A 56 21.40 -2.71 -5.04
N THR A 57 22.67 -2.44 -5.31
CA THR A 57 23.35 -1.25 -4.75
C THR A 57 23.11 -0.08 -5.70
N LEU A 58 21.94 0.55 -5.60
CA LEU A 58 21.60 1.76 -6.35
C LEU A 58 22.17 2.99 -5.64
N ASP A 59 22.63 3.97 -6.41
CA ASP A 59 22.96 5.29 -5.86
C ASP A 59 21.69 6.13 -5.66
N ASP A 60 21.79 7.23 -4.89
CA ASP A 60 20.63 8.08 -4.57
C ASP A 60 19.93 8.60 -5.84
N ALA A 61 20.68 8.88 -6.92
CA ALA A 61 20.10 9.38 -8.16
C ALA A 61 19.32 8.29 -8.91
N ASP A 62 19.81 7.04 -8.89
CA ASP A 62 19.09 5.90 -9.43
C ASP A 62 17.87 5.54 -8.59
N LEU A 63 17.94 5.68 -7.26
CA LEU A 63 16.80 5.48 -6.35
C LEU A 63 15.71 6.51 -6.62
N ASP A 64 16.05 7.80 -6.69
CA ASP A 64 15.10 8.87 -7.04
C ASP A 64 14.43 8.60 -8.40
N LYS A 65 15.22 8.15 -9.37
CA LYS A 65 14.72 7.80 -10.70
C LYS A 65 13.80 6.58 -10.66
N LEU A 66 14.16 5.55 -9.91
CA LEU A 66 13.38 4.34 -9.74
C LEU A 66 12.03 4.65 -9.08
N GLU A 67 12.01 5.41 -7.98
CA GLU A 67 10.78 5.80 -7.29
C GLU A 67 9.83 6.55 -8.23
N LYS A 68 10.37 7.47 -9.02
CA LYS A 68 9.59 8.18 -10.04
C LYS A 68 8.98 7.22 -11.07
N MET A 69 9.77 6.30 -11.61
CA MET A 69 9.28 5.34 -12.60
C MET A 69 8.27 4.36 -12.02
N LEU A 70 8.46 3.90 -10.78
CA LEU A 70 7.49 3.06 -10.08
C LEU A 70 6.16 3.81 -9.86
N GLY A 71 6.21 5.09 -9.48
CA GLY A 71 5.00 5.92 -9.34
C GLY A 71 4.28 6.17 -10.68
N GLU A 72 5.02 6.33 -11.78
CA GLU A 72 4.44 6.40 -13.12
C GLU A 72 3.80 5.06 -13.54
N MET A 73 4.46 3.93 -13.24
CA MET A 73 3.91 2.60 -13.48
C MET A 73 2.63 2.34 -12.68
N GLU A 74 2.61 2.69 -11.39
CA GLU A 74 1.42 2.63 -10.52
C GLU A 74 0.26 3.45 -11.10
N THR A 75 0.54 4.68 -11.54
CA THR A 75 -0.47 5.55 -12.18
C THR A 75 -1.09 4.88 -13.41
N HIS A 76 -0.29 4.23 -14.26
CA HIS A 76 -0.80 3.50 -15.42
C HIS A 76 -1.55 2.22 -15.03
N CYS A 77 -1.11 1.51 -13.99
CA CYS A 77 -1.85 0.36 -13.45
C CYS A 77 -3.25 0.76 -12.98
N ASP A 78 -3.36 1.84 -12.20
CA ASP A 78 -4.64 2.38 -11.71
C ASP A 78 -5.56 2.82 -12.87
N ALA A 79 -4.97 3.40 -13.91
CA ALA A 79 -5.67 3.80 -15.13
C ALA A 79 -6.05 2.63 -16.06
N LYS A 80 -5.62 1.40 -15.74
CA LYS A 80 -5.74 0.19 -16.59
C LYS A 80 -5.01 0.32 -17.93
N GLU A 81 -4.01 1.19 -18.00
CA GLU A 81 -3.11 1.41 -19.13
C GLU A 81 -1.94 0.41 -19.04
N THR A 82 -2.25 -0.88 -19.14
CA THR A 82 -1.29 -1.95 -18.82
C THR A 82 -0.12 -2.02 -19.80
N ALA A 83 -0.30 -1.61 -21.05
CA ALA A 83 0.77 -1.59 -22.04
C ALA A 83 1.82 -0.51 -21.71
N GLU A 84 1.36 0.64 -21.23
CA GLU A 84 2.17 1.75 -20.77
C GLU A 84 2.90 1.37 -19.47
N ALA A 85 2.20 0.75 -18.52
CA ALA A 85 2.80 0.20 -17.31
C ALA A 85 3.88 -0.85 -17.62
N ASP A 86 3.62 -1.79 -18.54
CA ASP A 86 4.59 -2.82 -18.95
C ASP A 86 5.83 -2.20 -19.63
N LYS A 87 5.66 -1.13 -20.41
CA LYS A 87 6.78 -0.39 -21.01
C LYS A 87 7.67 0.21 -19.92
N ILE A 88 7.09 0.89 -18.93
CA ILE A 88 7.84 1.47 -17.81
C ILE A 88 8.51 0.36 -17.00
N GLY A 89 7.80 -0.73 -16.70
CA GLY A 89 8.36 -1.89 -16.01
C GLY A 89 9.58 -2.48 -16.73
N GLY A 90 9.54 -2.55 -18.07
CA GLY A 90 10.70 -2.96 -18.88
C GLY A 90 11.88 -1.99 -18.81
N GLU A 91 11.63 -0.69 -18.77
CA GLU A 91 12.67 0.33 -18.57
C GLU A 91 13.29 0.26 -17.16
N ILE A 92 12.47 0.00 -16.13
CA ILE A 92 12.95 -0.24 -14.76
C ILE A 92 13.83 -1.48 -14.74
N GLN A 93 13.38 -2.60 -15.29
CA GLN A 93 14.16 -3.83 -15.32
C GLN A 93 15.53 -3.61 -16.01
N ALA A 94 15.55 -2.92 -17.15
CA ALA A 94 16.79 -2.62 -17.86
C ALA A 94 17.74 -1.74 -17.03
N MET A 95 17.20 -0.79 -16.25
CA MET A 95 17.99 -0.01 -15.30
C MET A 95 18.59 -0.92 -14.23
N LEU A 96 17.79 -1.77 -13.59
CA LEU A 96 18.23 -2.67 -12.52
C LEU A 96 19.26 -3.70 -13.00
N ASP A 97 19.13 -4.20 -14.24
CA ASP A 97 20.09 -5.12 -14.85
C ASP A 97 21.44 -4.44 -15.11
N SER A 98 21.43 -3.13 -15.33
CA SER A 98 22.63 -2.32 -15.52
C SER A 98 23.36 -2.00 -14.21
N LYS A 99 22.78 -2.36 -13.06
CA LYS A 99 23.30 -2.08 -11.72
C LYS A 99 23.68 -3.43 -11.06
N GLN A 100 24.93 -3.56 -10.64
CA GLN A 100 25.48 -4.80 -10.08
C GLN A 100 25.21 -4.90 -8.58
#